data_AF-A0A1G2PWL7-F1
#
_entry.id   AF-A0A1G2PWL7-F1
#
_cell.length_a   1.000
_cell.length_b   1.000
_cell.length_c   1.000
_cell.angle_alpha   90.00
_cell.angle_beta   90.00
_cell.angle_gamma   90.00
#
_symmetry.space_group_name_H-M   'P 1'
#
loop_
_entity.id
_entity.type
_entity.pdbx_description
1 polymer ?
#
loop_
_entity_poly.entity_id
_entity_poly.type
_entity_poly.pdbx_seq_one_letter_code
_entity_poly.pdbx_strand_id
1 'polypeptide(L)'
;MQTLSNVSKKVQRGFTLLELLIVIAILAILAAVVIIVLNPAQTLAQARDSQRLSDLATMKSAISLYMTTVNPVDLDGGAGALAGCLGDNHTDANIYYSYPQANAVSACVGVLTPGAGADIGSGFDAAAGDFCMSIASPTHALVDGTGWIPVDFTDITGGSPLSNLPVDPTNTLLDATPTSADFLYRYICQQGGVDGTKPTPAFELAATLESTKYAGASPNQDMDANDGGDNTAYYEVGTTLTIGPTEATY
;
A
#
# COMPACT_ATOMS: atom_id res chain seq x y z
N MET A 1 44.18 72.37 34.44
CA MET A 1 43.66 72.40 33.06
C MET A 1 43.23 70.97 32.72
N GLN A 2 41.96 70.61 32.93
CA GLN A 2 41.46 69.26 32.64
C GLN A 2 40.53 69.34 31.41
N THR A 3 40.92 68.65 30.35
CA THR A 3 40.22 68.52 29.08
C THR A 3 39.04 67.55 29.22
N LEU A 4 37.82 68.03 28.98
CA LEU A 4 36.62 67.20 28.97
C LEU A 4 36.54 66.42 27.65
N SER A 5 36.61 65.09 27.73
CA SER A 5 36.38 64.18 26.60
C SER A 5 34.87 64.01 26.36
N ASN A 6 34.38 64.42 25.19
CA ASN A 6 32.99 64.23 24.76
C ASN A 6 32.74 62.75 24.41
N VAL A 7 32.00 62.05 25.28
CA VAL A 7 31.50 60.69 24.99
C VAL A 7 30.18 60.82 24.23
N SER A 8 30.18 60.48 22.95
CA SER A 8 28.96 60.42 22.11
C SER A 8 28.10 59.23 22.53
N LYS A 9 26.95 59.48 23.18
CA LYS A 9 25.95 58.45 23.50
C LYS A 9 25.28 57.97 22.21
N LYS A 10 25.52 56.71 21.82
CA LYS A 10 24.67 56.01 20.84
C LYS A 10 23.29 55.81 21.45
N VAL A 11 22.26 56.38 20.84
CA VAL A 11 20.86 56.11 21.18
C VAL A 11 20.52 54.69 20.75
N GLN A 12 20.33 53.79 21.72
CA GLN A 12 19.76 52.46 21.48
C GLN A 12 18.24 52.63 21.34
N ARG A 13 17.70 52.38 20.15
CA ARG A 13 16.25 52.36 19.92
C ARG A 13 15.72 51.00 20.38
N GLY A 14 14.90 50.99 21.41
CA GLY A 14 14.18 49.79 21.84
C GLY A 14 12.91 49.59 21.02
N PHE A 15 12.51 48.34 20.83
CA PHE A 15 11.18 47.99 20.29
C PHE A 15 10.08 48.44 21.25
N THR A 16 8.99 48.98 20.72
CA THR A 16 7.81 49.27 21.53
C THR A 16 7.00 47.99 21.76
N LEU A 17 6.35 47.89 22.93
CA LEU A 17 5.44 46.78 23.21
C LEU A 17 4.26 46.74 22.22
N LEU A 18 3.84 47.91 21.74
CA LEU A 18 2.77 48.04 20.75
C LEU A 18 3.18 47.43 19.39
N GLU A 19 4.39 47.67 18.93
CA GLU A 19 4.90 47.07 17.68
C GLU A 19 4.91 45.54 17.77
N LEU A 20 5.39 44.98 18.89
CA LEU A 20 5.39 43.54 19.08
C LEU A 20 3.95 42.97 19.10
N LEU A 21 3.02 43.67 19.75
CA LEU A 21 1.61 43.25 19.82
C LEU A 21 0.94 43.23 18.44
N ILE A 22 1.17 44.25 17.62
CA ILE A 22 0.61 44.31 16.27
C ILE A 22 1.21 43.20 15.40
N VAL A 23 2.50 42.90 15.53
CA VAL A 23 3.16 41.85 14.75
C VAL A 23 2.57 40.47 15.07
N ILE A 24 2.42 40.11 16.36
CA ILE A 24 1.84 38.81 16.72
C ILE A 24 0.36 38.71 16.29
N ALA A 25 -0.38 39.82 16.31
CA ALA A 25 -1.77 39.86 15.84
C ALA A 25 -1.86 39.61 14.33
N ILE A 26 -0.99 40.24 13.53
CA ILE A 26 -0.93 40.02 12.07
C ILE A 26 -0.49 38.59 11.76
N LEU A 27 0.51 38.05 12.48
CA LEU A 27 0.97 36.68 12.28
C LEU A 27 -0.12 35.65 12.58
N ALA A 28 -0.94 35.87 13.61
CA ALA A 28 -2.07 34.99 13.92
C ALA A 28 -3.10 34.95 12.78
N ILE A 29 -3.44 36.10 12.19
CA ILE A 29 -4.40 36.19 11.08
C ILE A 29 -3.83 35.51 9.84
N LEU A 30 -2.57 35.80 9.48
CA LEU A 30 -1.92 35.19 8.31
C LEU A 30 -1.82 33.67 8.43
N ALA A 31 -1.46 33.16 9.62
CA ALA A 31 -1.37 31.72 9.87
C ALA A 31 -2.72 31.02 9.66
N ALA A 32 -3.82 31.61 10.16
CA ALA A 32 -5.16 31.05 9.99
C ALA A 32 -5.58 30.95 8.50
N VAL A 33 -5.32 32.00 7.71
CA VAL A 33 -5.64 32.02 6.27
C VAL A 33 -4.83 30.96 5.52
N VAL A 34 -3.53 30.83 5.81
CA VAL A 34 -2.65 29.87 5.14
C VAL A 34 -3.11 28.44 5.34
N ILE A 35 -3.54 28.06 6.55
CA ILE A 35 -4.00 26.69 6.83
C ILE A 35 -5.26 26.34 6.03
N ILE A 36 -6.20 27.28 5.93
CA ILE A 36 -7.46 27.08 5.18
C ILE A 36 -7.16 26.92 3.68
N VAL A 37 -6.26 27.73 3.13
CA VAL A 37 -5.96 27.73 1.69
C VAL A 37 -5.13 26.53 1.27
N LEU A 38 -4.10 26.17 2.05
CA LEU A 38 -3.15 25.13 1.65
C LEU A 38 -3.62 23.71 1.96
N ASN A 39 -4.58 23.52 2.88
CA ASN A 39 -5.02 22.21 3.37
C ASN A 39 -3.82 21.24 3.54
N PRO A 40 -2.95 21.47 4.54
CA PRO A 40 -1.70 20.73 4.68
C PRO A 40 -1.91 19.21 4.82
N ALA A 41 -3.04 18.77 5.37
CA ALA A 41 -3.40 17.37 5.44
C ALA A 41 -3.52 16.73 4.05
N GLN A 42 -4.21 17.40 3.12
CA GLN A 42 -4.36 16.95 1.74
C GLN A 42 -3.03 16.93 0.98
N THR A 43 -2.14 17.90 1.24
CA THR A 43 -0.80 17.92 0.62
C THR A 43 0.05 16.74 1.09
N LEU A 44 -0.03 16.40 2.37
CA LEU A 44 0.65 15.23 2.92
C LEU A 44 0.07 13.92 2.39
N ALA A 45 -1.25 13.82 2.25
CA ALA A 45 -1.91 12.67 1.63
C ALA A 45 -1.45 12.48 0.18
N GLN A 46 -1.38 13.54 -0.63
CA GLN A 46 -0.88 13.46 -2.01
C GLN A 46 0.59 13.02 -2.09
N ALA A 47 1.41 13.43 -1.12
CA ALA A 47 2.81 13.00 -1.06
C ALA A 47 2.92 11.50 -0.75
N ARG A 48 2.11 10.98 0.19
CA ARG A 48 2.03 9.54 0.46
C ARG A 48 1.48 8.76 -0.72
N ASP A 49 0.44 9.25 -1.39
CA ASP A 49 -0.09 8.59 -2.59
C ASP A 49 0.94 8.56 -3.72
N SER A 50 1.72 9.63 -3.91
CA SER A 50 2.81 9.64 -4.90
C SER A 50 3.84 8.55 -4.60
N GLN A 51 4.12 8.30 -3.32
CA GLN A 51 4.97 7.19 -2.88
C GLN A 51 4.31 5.84 -3.18
N ARG A 52 3.03 5.64 -2.82
CA ARG A 52 2.26 4.41 -3.13
C ARG A 52 2.28 4.06 -4.61
N LEU A 53 2.02 5.03 -5.48
CA LEU A 53 2.04 4.86 -6.93
C LEU A 53 3.43 4.43 -7.43
N SER A 54 4.50 5.06 -6.92
CA SER A 54 5.88 4.72 -7.26
C SER A 54 6.26 3.31 -6.79
N ASP A 55 5.85 2.94 -5.58
CA ASP A 55 6.14 1.65 -4.97
C ASP A 55 5.42 0.51 -5.72
N LEU A 56 4.13 0.69 -6.01
CA LEU A 56 3.35 -0.24 -6.83
C LEU A 56 3.93 -0.41 -8.24
N ALA A 57 4.34 0.67 -8.91
CA ALA A 57 4.98 0.60 -10.22
C ALA A 57 6.32 -0.16 -10.17
N THR A 58 7.09 0.05 -9.11
CA THR A 58 8.38 -0.62 -8.87
C THR A 58 8.19 -2.11 -8.62
N MET A 59 7.26 -2.49 -7.74
CA MET A 59 6.91 -3.89 -7.47
C MET A 59 6.34 -4.59 -8.71
N LYS A 60 5.44 -3.94 -9.46
CA LYS A 60 4.92 -4.47 -10.73
C LYS A 60 6.05 -4.81 -11.70
N SER A 61 7.02 -3.90 -11.83
CA SER A 61 8.17 -4.10 -12.73
C SER A 61 9.05 -5.26 -12.26
N ALA A 62 9.30 -5.38 -10.96
CA ALA A 62 10.08 -6.47 -10.37
C ALA A 62 9.42 -7.84 -10.59
N ILE A 63 8.10 -7.95 -10.31
CA ILE A 63 7.36 -9.21 -10.49
C ILE A 63 7.26 -9.56 -11.97
N SER A 64 7.06 -8.58 -12.86
CA SER A 64 7.06 -8.81 -14.31
C SER A 64 8.42 -9.30 -14.81
N LEU A 65 9.52 -8.77 -14.28
CA LEU A 65 10.86 -9.27 -14.58
C LEU A 65 11.04 -10.71 -14.10
N TYR A 66 10.61 -11.02 -12.87
CA TYR A 66 10.62 -12.38 -12.33
C TYR A 66 9.89 -13.36 -13.25
N MET A 67 8.63 -13.06 -13.61
CA MET A 67 7.78 -13.91 -14.46
C MET A 67 8.35 -14.17 -15.87
N THR A 68 9.26 -13.31 -16.35
CA THR A 68 9.86 -13.43 -17.69
C THR A 68 11.25 -14.05 -17.67
N THR A 69 11.90 -14.15 -16.51
CA THR A 69 13.29 -14.59 -16.38
C THR A 69 13.46 -15.86 -15.55
N VAL A 70 12.52 -16.18 -14.67
CA VAL A 70 12.51 -17.39 -13.84
C VAL A 70 11.56 -18.42 -14.44
N ASN A 71 12.00 -19.68 -14.51
CA ASN A 71 11.24 -20.79 -15.07
C ASN A 71 11.55 -22.10 -14.31
N PRO A 72 10.55 -22.80 -13.72
CA PRO A 72 9.13 -22.45 -13.71
C PRO A 72 8.86 -21.16 -12.94
N VAL A 73 7.85 -20.41 -13.39
CA VAL A 73 7.37 -19.22 -12.65
C VAL A 73 6.69 -19.72 -11.37
N ASP A 74 7.08 -19.19 -10.22
CA ASP A 74 6.50 -19.47 -8.92
C ASP A 74 6.10 -18.15 -8.23
N LEU A 75 4.80 -17.89 -8.12
CA LEU A 75 4.27 -16.62 -7.61
C LEU A 75 3.88 -16.66 -6.11
N ASP A 76 3.91 -17.83 -5.49
CA ASP A 76 3.56 -18.03 -4.07
C ASP A 76 4.65 -18.69 -3.24
N GLY A 77 5.88 -18.80 -3.76
CA GLY A 77 7.06 -19.19 -3.00
C GLY A 77 7.15 -20.69 -2.72
N GLY A 78 6.41 -21.50 -3.48
CA GLY A 78 6.36 -22.95 -3.37
C GLY A 78 5.55 -23.45 -2.16
N ALA A 79 5.43 -24.78 -2.02
CA ALA A 79 4.55 -25.44 -1.06
C ALA A 79 4.93 -25.19 0.43
N GLY A 80 4.58 -24.02 0.95
CA GLY A 80 4.60 -23.63 2.36
C GLY A 80 3.20 -23.34 2.89
N ALA A 81 3.06 -23.13 4.20
CA ALA A 81 1.76 -22.88 4.86
C ALA A 81 1.05 -21.58 4.43
N LEU A 82 1.73 -20.73 3.66
CA LEU A 82 1.22 -19.48 3.11
C LEU A 82 1.07 -19.52 1.58
N ALA A 83 1.27 -20.66 0.92
CA ALA A 83 1.08 -20.81 -0.53
C ALA A 83 -0.41 -20.82 -0.89
N GLY A 84 -0.77 -20.24 -2.02
CA GLY A 84 -2.18 -20.03 -2.35
C GLY A 84 -2.42 -19.01 -3.46
N CYS A 85 -1.76 -19.12 -4.61
CA CYS A 85 -2.27 -18.43 -5.79
C CYS A 85 -3.58 -19.07 -6.29
N LEU A 86 -4.47 -18.24 -6.85
CA LEU A 86 -5.65 -18.72 -7.58
C LEU A 86 -5.24 -19.71 -8.67
N GLY A 87 -5.93 -20.85 -8.74
CA GLY A 87 -5.65 -21.83 -9.78
C GLY A 87 -4.42 -22.68 -9.54
N ASP A 88 -3.66 -22.59 -8.45
CA ASP A 88 -2.84 -23.74 -8.07
C ASP A 88 -3.76 -24.86 -7.50
N ASN A 89 -3.28 -26.06 -7.16
CA ASN A 89 -4.10 -27.10 -6.52
C ASN A 89 -4.54 -26.72 -5.08
N HIS A 90 -4.62 -25.43 -4.77
CA HIS A 90 -5.02 -24.83 -3.50
C HIS A 90 -6.51 -24.52 -3.52
N THR A 91 -7.29 -24.93 -2.50
CA THR A 91 -8.74 -24.73 -2.41
C THR A 91 -9.17 -23.26 -2.30
N ASP A 92 -8.29 -22.42 -1.76
CA ASP A 92 -8.52 -21.00 -1.48
C ASP A 92 -7.34 -20.17 -1.99
N ALA A 93 -7.55 -18.87 -2.21
CA ALA A 93 -6.49 -17.94 -2.61
C ALA A 93 -6.09 -16.99 -1.48
N ASN A 94 -4.79 -16.72 -1.38
CA ASN A 94 -4.24 -15.83 -0.37
C ASN A 94 -4.16 -14.38 -0.88
N ILE A 95 -4.62 -13.45 -0.04
CA ILE A 95 -4.33 -12.02 -0.15
C ILE A 95 -3.21 -11.70 0.83
N TYR A 96 -2.07 -11.26 0.31
CA TYR A 96 -0.91 -10.96 1.14
C TYR A 96 -0.81 -9.46 1.40
N TYR A 97 -0.59 -9.08 2.66
CA TYR A 97 -0.54 -7.68 3.08
C TYR A 97 0.84 -7.26 3.59
N SER A 98 1.26 -6.04 3.25
CA SER A 98 2.55 -5.44 3.67
C SER A 98 2.73 -5.15 5.16
N TYR A 99 1.75 -5.52 5.99
CA TYR A 99 1.77 -5.29 7.43
C TYR A 99 2.57 -6.37 8.17
N PRO A 100 3.51 -6.01 9.06
CA PRO A 100 4.23 -6.98 9.88
C PRO A 100 3.42 -7.41 11.11
N GLN A 101 3.12 -8.70 11.25
CA GLN A 101 2.64 -9.26 12.51
C GLN A 101 3.61 -10.32 13.05
N ALA A 102 3.87 -10.26 14.35
CA ALA A 102 4.79 -11.19 15.03
C ALA A 102 4.36 -12.67 14.96
N ASN A 103 3.09 -12.91 14.60
CA ASN A 103 2.55 -14.21 14.24
C ASN A 103 1.75 -14.00 12.95
N ALA A 104 2.21 -14.52 11.81
CA ALA A 104 1.43 -14.48 10.58
C ALA A 104 0.06 -15.11 10.83
N VAL A 105 -1.01 -14.31 10.77
CA VAL A 105 -2.37 -14.80 10.91
C VAL A 105 -2.85 -15.15 9.50
N SER A 106 -2.84 -16.44 9.18
CA SER A 106 -3.64 -16.99 8.08
C SER A 106 -5.06 -17.16 8.60
N ALA A 107 -5.84 -16.08 8.60
CA ALA A 107 -7.28 -16.17 8.86
C ALA A 107 -7.98 -16.22 7.51
N CYS A 108 -8.59 -17.36 7.19
CA CYS A 108 -9.60 -17.36 6.13
C CYS A 108 -10.81 -16.64 6.70
N VAL A 109 -11.13 -15.46 6.17
CA VAL A 109 -12.28 -14.71 6.66
C VAL A 109 -13.51 -15.34 6.05
N GLY A 110 -14.08 -16.30 6.77
CA GLY A 110 -15.38 -16.86 6.46
C GLY A 110 -16.46 -15.81 6.65
N VAL A 111 -16.80 -15.08 5.59
CA VAL A 111 -18.10 -14.43 5.45
C VAL A 111 -18.74 -14.93 4.18
N LEU A 112 -19.49 -16.03 4.28
CA LEU A 112 -20.78 -16.11 3.61
C LEU A 112 -21.80 -16.73 4.58
N THR A 113 -22.90 -16.02 4.74
CA THR A 113 -24.11 -16.56 5.36
C THR A 113 -24.42 -17.97 4.83
N PRO A 114 -24.77 -18.94 5.71
CA PRO A 114 -25.06 -20.32 5.33
C PRO A 114 -26.12 -20.42 4.23
N GLY A 115 -25.74 -21.02 3.11
CA GLY A 115 -26.62 -21.21 1.97
C GLY A 115 -26.12 -22.22 0.95
N ALA A 116 -25.59 -23.36 1.44
CA ALA A 116 -25.15 -24.55 0.70
C ALA A 116 -23.72 -24.51 0.14
N GLY A 117 -22.76 -24.88 0.98
CA GLY A 117 -21.41 -25.24 0.55
C GLY A 117 -20.43 -25.14 1.70
N ALA A 118 -20.36 -26.17 2.54
CA ALA A 118 -19.10 -26.42 3.23
C ALA A 118 -18.18 -26.99 2.15
N ASP A 119 -17.22 -26.23 1.64
CA ASP A 119 -16.21 -26.79 0.75
C ASP A 119 -15.12 -27.52 1.55
N ILE A 120 -15.55 -28.64 2.12
CA ILE A 120 -14.69 -29.82 2.25
C ILE A 120 -14.88 -30.60 0.94
N GLY A 121 -14.41 -30.03 -0.18
CA GLY A 121 -14.69 -30.53 -1.52
C GLY A 121 -13.79 -29.87 -2.57
N SER A 122 -13.31 -30.65 -3.53
CA SER A 122 -12.33 -30.26 -4.55
C SER A 122 -12.92 -29.47 -5.72
N GLY A 123 -13.79 -28.49 -5.47
CA GLY A 123 -14.52 -27.77 -6.53
C GLY A 123 -14.55 -26.26 -6.28
N PHE A 124 -13.85 -25.51 -7.12
CA PHE A 124 -13.76 -24.05 -7.04
C PHE A 124 -15.04 -23.36 -7.52
N ASP A 125 -15.52 -22.39 -6.73
CA ASP A 125 -16.48 -21.37 -7.17
C ASP A 125 -15.91 -19.96 -6.91
N ALA A 126 -15.47 -19.29 -7.98
CA ALA A 126 -15.00 -17.90 -7.91
C ALA A 126 -16.10 -16.92 -7.44
N ALA A 127 -17.38 -17.33 -7.47
CA ALA A 127 -18.48 -16.56 -6.90
C ALA A 127 -18.64 -16.73 -5.38
N ALA A 128 -17.93 -17.67 -4.75
CA ALA A 128 -18.07 -18.01 -3.33
C ALA A 128 -17.07 -17.31 -2.39
N GLY A 129 -16.10 -16.55 -2.89
CA GLY A 129 -15.36 -15.58 -2.06
C GLY A 129 -14.48 -16.14 -0.92
N ASP A 130 -14.00 -17.38 -1.02
CA ASP A 130 -13.07 -17.94 -0.02
C ASP A 130 -11.63 -17.45 -0.27
N PHE A 131 -11.37 -16.20 0.13
CA PHE A 131 -10.03 -15.64 0.20
C PHE A 131 -9.49 -15.75 1.63
N CYS A 132 -8.25 -16.20 1.77
CA CYS A 132 -7.54 -16.18 3.03
C CYS A 132 -6.60 -14.99 3.08
N MET A 133 -6.54 -14.29 4.22
CA MET A 133 -5.52 -13.27 4.38
C MET A 133 -4.25 -13.87 4.94
N SER A 134 -3.12 -13.44 4.36
CA SER A 134 -1.79 -13.77 4.84
C SER A 134 -1.11 -12.46 5.24
N ILE A 135 -1.01 -12.24 6.56
CA ILE A 135 -0.30 -11.07 7.10
C ILE A 135 1.15 -11.48 7.35
N ALA A 136 2.07 -10.63 6.93
CA ALA A 136 3.48 -11.00 6.83
C ALA A 136 4.18 -11.16 8.18
N SER A 137 5.14 -12.08 8.18
CA SER A 137 6.17 -12.33 9.21
C SER A 137 6.93 -11.06 9.62
N PRO A 138 7.67 -11.04 10.75
CA PRO A 138 8.66 -9.98 11.02
C PRO A 138 9.63 -9.71 9.85
N THR A 139 9.82 -10.67 8.95
CA THR A 139 10.62 -10.58 7.72
C THR A 139 9.90 -9.92 6.53
N HIS A 140 8.75 -9.27 6.73
CA HIS A 140 7.88 -8.70 5.68
C HIS A 140 8.60 -7.94 4.54
N ALA A 141 9.67 -7.20 4.81
CA ALA A 141 10.38 -6.41 3.80
C ALA A 141 11.45 -7.19 3.00
N LEU A 142 11.67 -8.49 3.28
CA LEU A 142 12.66 -9.30 2.55
C LEU A 142 12.17 -9.67 1.14
N VAL A 143 13.12 -9.98 0.26
CA VAL A 143 12.89 -10.26 -1.18
C VAL A 143 13.24 -11.71 -1.55
N ASP A 144 13.42 -12.57 -0.55
CA ASP A 144 13.87 -13.97 -0.64
C ASP A 144 12.71 -14.97 -0.52
N GLY A 145 11.49 -14.55 -0.90
CA GLY A 145 10.27 -15.34 -0.76
C GLY A 145 9.71 -15.39 0.66
N THR A 146 10.43 -14.88 1.68
CA THR A 146 9.94 -14.83 3.08
C THR A 146 9.34 -13.48 3.48
N GLY A 147 9.25 -12.55 2.51
CA GLY A 147 8.62 -11.25 2.66
C GLY A 147 7.10 -11.31 2.64
N TRP A 148 6.46 -10.14 2.59
CA TRP A 148 5.01 -10.04 2.45
C TRP A 148 4.53 -10.37 1.03
N ILE A 149 5.40 -10.24 0.03
CA ILE A 149 5.20 -10.86 -1.28
C ILE A 149 5.99 -12.18 -1.25
N PRO A 150 5.33 -13.33 -1.46
CA PRO A 150 5.95 -14.65 -1.35
C PRO A 150 6.85 -15.02 -2.54
N VAL A 151 7.02 -14.12 -3.51
CA VAL A 151 7.92 -14.32 -4.66
C VAL A 151 9.38 -14.22 -4.22
N ASP A 152 10.19 -15.23 -4.55
CA ASP A 152 11.64 -15.18 -4.35
C ASP A 152 12.33 -14.43 -5.49
N PHE A 153 12.53 -13.12 -5.31
CA PHE A 153 13.23 -12.29 -6.30
C PHE A 153 14.73 -12.61 -6.39
N THR A 154 15.29 -13.39 -5.47
CA THR A 154 16.70 -13.77 -5.51
C THR A 154 16.99 -14.81 -6.59
N ASP A 155 15.94 -15.51 -7.07
CA ASP A 155 16.02 -16.45 -8.19
C ASP A 155 16.19 -15.75 -9.55
N ILE A 156 15.98 -14.44 -9.63
CA ILE A 156 16.24 -13.66 -10.86
C ILE A 156 17.73 -13.74 -11.18
N THR A 157 18.06 -14.14 -12.41
CA THR A 157 19.45 -14.14 -12.87
C THR A 157 20.01 -12.72 -12.87
N GLY A 158 21.03 -12.47 -12.04
CA GLY A 158 21.57 -11.13 -11.77
C GLY A 158 21.17 -10.55 -10.41
N GLY A 159 20.34 -11.27 -9.65
CA GLY A 159 19.85 -10.90 -8.33
C GLY A 159 18.55 -10.10 -8.36
N SER A 160 17.97 -9.91 -7.18
CA SER A 160 16.73 -9.13 -7.02
C SER A 160 16.92 -7.68 -7.49
N PRO A 161 15.97 -7.13 -8.28
CA PRO A 161 15.94 -5.71 -8.63
C PRO A 161 15.52 -4.82 -7.44
N LEU A 162 15.02 -5.43 -6.36
CA LEU A 162 14.59 -4.76 -5.14
C LEU A 162 15.57 -5.06 -4.00
N SER A 163 15.97 -4.02 -3.27
CA SER A 163 16.75 -4.18 -2.03
C SER A 163 15.88 -4.62 -0.85
N ASN A 164 14.61 -4.22 -0.87
CA ASN A 164 13.55 -4.60 0.07
C ASN A 164 12.19 -4.47 -0.61
N LEU A 165 11.19 -5.18 -0.11
CA LEU A 165 9.80 -4.93 -0.48
C LEU A 165 9.33 -3.61 0.15
N PRO A 166 8.76 -2.69 -0.65
CA PRO A 166 8.12 -1.49 -0.13
C PRO A 166 7.00 -1.82 0.87
N VAL A 167 6.77 -0.90 1.80
CA VAL A 167 5.66 -0.93 2.74
C VAL A 167 4.97 0.42 2.71
N ASP A 168 3.66 0.45 2.97
CA ASP A 168 2.92 1.69 2.98
C ASP A 168 3.53 2.72 3.96
N PRO A 169 3.55 4.03 3.66
CA PRO A 169 4.08 5.03 4.59
C PRO A 169 3.37 5.08 5.95
N THR A 170 2.09 4.71 5.99
CA THR A 170 1.31 4.60 7.22
C THR A 170 1.40 3.17 7.77
N ASN A 171 1.15 2.15 6.94
CA ASN A 171 1.22 0.72 7.25
C ASN A 171 0.68 0.36 8.64
N THR A 172 -0.54 0.81 8.94
CA THR A 172 -1.22 0.53 10.21
C THR A 172 -2.49 -0.27 9.97
N LEU A 173 -2.68 -1.31 10.77
CA LEU A 173 -3.96 -2.00 10.93
C LEU A 173 -4.68 -1.46 12.15
N LEU A 174 -5.91 -0.97 11.96
CA LEU A 174 -6.75 -0.49 13.05
C LEU A 174 -7.40 -1.65 13.84
N ASP A 175 -7.73 -2.73 13.13
CA ASP A 175 -8.34 -3.95 13.67
C ASP A 175 -7.54 -5.20 13.26
N ALA A 176 -7.97 -6.38 13.72
CA ALA A 176 -7.30 -7.65 13.38
C ALA A 176 -7.48 -8.07 11.91
N THR A 177 -8.32 -7.36 11.16
CA THR A 177 -8.72 -7.71 9.80
C THR A 177 -8.54 -6.48 8.89
N PRO A 178 -7.66 -6.53 7.87
CA PRO A 178 -7.49 -5.47 6.89
C PRO A 178 -8.77 -5.15 6.10
N THR A 179 -9.06 -3.87 5.95
CA THR A 179 -10.17 -3.35 5.15
C THR A 179 -9.67 -2.34 4.12
N SER A 180 -10.55 -1.90 3.20
CA SER A 180 -10.21 -0.81 2.27
C SER A 180 -9.94 0.55 2.96
N ALA A 181 -10.26 0.68 4.25
CA ALA A 181 -9.92 1.88 5.03
C ALA A 181 -8.47 1.85 5.56
N ASP A 182 -7.80 0.70 5.55
CA ASP A 182 -6.43 0.55 6.01
C ASP A 182 -5.44 0.85 4.87
N PHE A 183 -4.44 1.68 5.14
CA PHE A 183 -3.41 2.02 4.17
C PHE A 183 -2.30 0.97 4.17
N LEU A 184 -2.46 -0.04 3.32
CA LEU A 184 -1.55 -1.17 3.14
C LEU A 184 -1.37 -1.45 1.65
N TYR A 185 -0.24 -2.07 1.29
CA TYR A 185 -0.14 -2.78 0.01
C TYR A 185 -0.68 -4.19 0.15
N ARG A 186 -1.40 -4.63 -0.88
CA ARG A 186 -1.86 -6.01 -1.05
C ARG A 186 -1.29 -6.63 -2.32
N TYR A 187 -1.07 -7.94 -2.27
CA TYR A 187 -0.65 -8.76 -3.39
C TYR A 187 -1.57 -9.98 -3.48
N ILE A 188 -2.01 -10.29 -4.70
CA ILE A 188 -2.80 -11.48 -5.01
C ILE A 188 -2.25 -12.06 -6.29
N CYS A 189 -2.19 -13.37 -6.37
CA CYS A 189 -1.65 -14.06 -7.53
C CYS A 189 -2.59 -15.14 -8.04
N GLN A 190 -2.39 -15.46 -9.30
CA GLN A 190 -2.98 -16.56 -10.01
C GLN A 190 -1.84 -17.36 -10.62
N GLN A 191 -1.87 -18.68 -10.46
CA GLN A 191 -0.85 -19.58 -10.94
C GLN A 191 -1.47 -20.61 -11.88
N GLY A 192 -0.77 -20.87 -12.98
CA GLY A 192 -1.11 -21.97 -13.87
C GLY A 192 -0.66 -23.28 -13.25
N GLY A 193 -1.59 -24.10 -12.77
CA GLY A 193 -1.25 -25.46 -12.32
C GLY A 193 -0.69 -26.35 -13.44
N VAL A 194 -0.08 -27.44 -13.01
CA VAL A 194 0.79 -28.34 -13.82
C VAL A 194 0.13 -29.06 -15.01
N ASP A 195 -1.18 -28.94 -15.23
CA ASP A 195 -1.95 -29.70 -16.23
C ASP A 195 -2.37 -28.89 -17.47
N GLY A 196 -1.92 -27.63 -17.60
CA GLY A 196 -2.19 -26.80 -18.79
C GLY A 196 -3.66 -26.41 -19.01
N THR A 197 -4.56 -26.83 -18.10
CA THR A 197 -5.98 -26.47 -18.02
C THR A 197 -6.23 -25.20 -17.19
N LYS A 198 -5.17 -24.67 -16.58
CA LYS A 198 -5.23 -23.58 -15.61
C LYS A 198 -4.74 -22.26 -16.22
N PRO A 199 -5.24 -21.11 -15.75
CA PRO A 199 -5.00 -19.83 -16.39
C PRO A 199 -3.53 -19.41 -16.27
N THR A 200 -3.06 -18.54 -17.18
CA THR A 200 -1.67 -18.07 -17.21
C THR A 200 -1.27 -17.44 -15.87
N PRO A 201 -0.02 -17.64 -15.40
CA PRO A 201 0.49 -16.94 -14.23
C PRO A 201 0.23 -15.45 -14.35
N ALA A 202 -0.38 -14.88 -13.32
CA ALA A 202 -0.78 -13.49 -13.27
C ALA A 202 -0.77 -12.99 -11.83
N PHE A 203 -0.66 -11.68 -11.66
CA PHE A 203 -0.73 -11.07 -10.35
C PHE A 203 -1.42 -9.71 -10.41
N GLU A 204 -1.89 -9.31 -9.23
CA GLU A 204 -2.51 -8.04 -8.92
C GLU A 204 -1.87 -7.50 -7.65
N LEU A 205 -1.48 -6.24 -7.69
CA LEU A 205 -1.10 -5.44 -6.55
C LEU A 205 -2.14 -4.35 -6.39
N ALA A 206 -2.52 -4.04 -5.15
CA ALA A 206 -3.44 -2.95 -4.90
C ALA A 206 -3.07 -2.15 -3.66
N ALA A 207 -3.54 -0.91 -3.60
CA ALA A 207 -3.43 -0.05 -2.42
C ALA A 207 -4.57 0.97 -2.36
N THR A 208 -5.04 1.31 -1.16
CA THR A 208 -5.96 2.43 -0.98
C THR A 208 -5.20 3.76 -1.14
N LEU A 209 -5.77 4.69 -1.93
CA LEU A 209 -5.25 6.05 -2.04
C LEU A 209 -5.97 6.97 -1.05
N GLU A 210 -5.23 7.88 -0.44
CA GLU A 210 -5.72 8.68 0.69
C GLU A 210 -6.26 10.04 0.29
N SER A 211 -5.65 10.66 -0.72
CA SER A 211 -5.99 12.02 -1.10
C SER A 211 -7.23 12.06 -1.97
N THR A 212 -8.12 13.02 -1.71
CA THR A 212 -9.30 13.27 -2.56
C THR A 212 -9.00 13.61 -4.02
N LYS A 213 -7.71 13.86 -4.34
CA LYS A 213 -7.25 14.08 -5.71
C LYS A 213 -7.21 12.76 -6.47
N TYR A 214 -6.72 11.70 -5.82
CA TYR A 214 -6.48 10.40 -6.40
C TYR A 214 -7.55 9.35 -6.05
N ALA A 215 -8.31 9.56 -4.97
CA ALA A 215 -9.46 8.76 -4.55
C ALA A 215 -10.72 9.63 -4.32
N GLY A 216 -11.75 9.43 -5.12
CA GLY A 216 -13.15 9.75 -4.81
C GLY A 216 -13.67 11.17 -5.07
N ALA A 217 -13.03 12.04 -5.88
CA ALA A 217 -13.63 13.37 -6.12
C ALA A 217 -13.28 14.12 -7.41
N SER A 218 -12.29 13.69 -8.20
CA SER A 218 -11.92 14.39 -9.43
C SER A 218 -12.18 13.52 -10.65
N PRO A 219 -13.17 13.85 -11.52
CA PRO A 219 -13.54 13.02 -12.69
C PRO A 219 -12.38 12.64 -13.63
N ASN A 220 -11.26 13.39 -13.57
CA ASN A 220 -10.09 13.20 -14.43
C ASN A 220 -8.82 12.80 -13.66
N GLN A 221 -8.88 12.66 -12.34
CA GLN A 221 -7.72 12.31 -11.51
C GLN A 221 -8.00 11.21 -10.49
N ASP A 222 -9.24 10.70 -10.46
CA ASP A 222 -9.61 9.49 -9.73
C ASP A 222 -8.82 8.32 -10.29
N MET A 223 -7.82 7.84 -9.57
CA MET A 223 -6.89 6.84 -10.11
C MET A 223 -7.40 5.43 -9.84
N ASP A 224 -7.98 5.18 -8.67
CA ASP A 224 -8.63 3.92 -8.28
C ASP A 224 -9.88 3.61 -9.13
N ALA A 225 -10.65 4.62 -9.54
CA ALA A 225 -11.80 4.41 -10.42
C ALA A 225 -11.43 4.27 -11.92
N ASN A 226 -10.19 4.62 -12.31
CA ASN A 226 -9.77 4.70 -13.72
C ASN A 226 -8.50 3.89 -14.04
N ASP A 227 -8.10 2.96 -13.18
CA ASP A 227 -6.95 2.07 -13.39
C ASP A 227 -7.26 0.88 -14.31
N GLY A 228 -8.54 0.63 -14.57
CA GLY A 228 -9.02 -0.47 -15.42
C GLY A 228 -9.24 -1.79 -14.68
N GLY A 229 -9.18 -1.77 -13.35
CA GLY A 229 -9.56 -2.89 -12.48
C GLY A 229 -11.06 -2.96 -12.19
N ASP A 230 -11.43 -3.89 -11.32
CA ASP A 230 -12.83 -4.16 -10.95
C ASP A 230 -13.19 -3.69 -9.52
N ASN A 231 -12.21 -3.24 -8.73
CA ASN A 231 -12.43 -2.77 -7.37
C ASN A 231 -12.06 -1.29 -7.20
N THR A 232 -13.08 -0.42 -7.26
CA THR A 232 -12.90 1.04 -7.13
C THR A 232 -12.45 1.53 -5.74
N ALA A 233 -12.30 0.63 -4.75
CA ALA A 233 -11.77 0.99 -3.44
C ALA A 233 -10.24 0.98 -3.37
N TYR A 234 -9.59 0.41 -4.38
CA TYR A 234 -8.13 0.29 -4.45
C TYR A 234 -7.64 0.80 -5.80
N TYR A 235 -6.41 1.30 -5.82
CA TYR A 235 -5.66 1.48 -7.06
C TYR A 235 -4.91 0.19 -7.39
N GLU A 236 -5.24 -0.39 -8.53
CA GLU A 236 -4.85 -1.74 -8.94
C GLU A 236 -3.81 -1.71 -10.06
N VAL A 237 -2.72 -2.47 -9.88
CA VAL A 237 -1.69 -2.65 -10.90
C VAL A 237 -1.24 -4.10 -10.98
N GLY A 238 -0.96 -4.60 -12.18
CA GLY A 238 -0.56 -5.99 -12.32
C GLY A 238 -0.55 -6.43 -13.78
N THR A 239 -0.58 -7.74 -13.99
CA THR A 239 -0.84 -8.35 -15.30
C THR A 239 -2.34 -8.53 -15.56
N THR A 240 -3.11 -8.74 -14.48
CA THR A 240 -4.57 -8.82 -14.48
C THR A 240 -5.07 -8.07 -13.24
N LEU A 241 -6.15 -7.30 -13.37
CA LEU A 241 -6.69 -6.40 -12.34
C LEU A 241 -8.09 -6.84 -11.87
N THR A 242 -8.34 -8.15 -11.92
CA THR A 242 -9.64 -8.77 -11.63
C THR A 242 -9.42 -10.13 -10.93
N ILE A 243 -8.28 -10.25 -10.24
CA ILE A 243 -7.89 -11.46 -9.52
C ILE A 243 -8.43 -11.37 -8.09
N GLY A 244 -8.32 -10.17 -7.51
CA GLY A 244 -8.82 -9.91 -6.19
C GLY A 244 -10.34 -9.86 -6.09
N PRO A 245 -10.87 -9.73 -4.87
CA PRO A 245 -12.31 -9.70 -4.67
C PRO A 245 -12.86 -8.31 -4.96
N THR A 246 -14.09 -8.24 -5.45
CA THR A 246 -14.76 -7.00 -5.85
C THR A 246 -15.32 -6.18 -4.68
N GLU A 247 -15.48 -6.79 -3.50
CA GLU A 247 -16.03 -6.13 -2.30
C GLU A 247 -14.93 -5.43 -1.48
N ALA A 248 -15.29 -4.37 -0.74
CA ALA A 248 -14.33 -3.52 -0.03
C ALA A 248 -13.94 -4.01 1.38
N THR A 249 -14.65 -5.00 1.92
CA THR A 249 -14.50 -5.51 3.29
C THR A 249 -14.36 -7.03 3.28
N TYR A 250 -13.37 -7.52 4.02
CA TYR A 250 -13.16 -8.93 4.33
C TYR A 250 -13.23 -9.07 5.84
#